data_AF-A0A0G4KN70-F1
#
_entry.id   AF-A0A0G4KN70-F1
#
_cell.length_a   1.000
_cell.length_b   1.000
_cell.length_c   1.000
_cell.angle_alpha   90.00
_cell.angle_beta   90.00
_cell.angle_gamma   90.00
#
_symmetry.space_group_name_H-M   'P 1'
#
loop_
_entity.id
_entity.type
_entity.pdbx_description
1 polymer ?
#
loop_
_entity_poly.entity_id
_entity_poly.type
_entity_poly.pdbx_seq_one_letter_code
_entity_poly.pdbx_strand_id
1 'polypeptide(L)'
;LISVENPTGAEPVPQAALLNDTQNLHVAVKPSTTYLLRLVNIGAFAAHYFWIEGHEMRIVEVDGVWTDEAVAERLYITPAQRYSVLLTTKADAQENFAIVSAMDEELFDIIPEDQNSNVTGWLVYDDKKALPKPTPVDELDFFDDFSLVPVDREPLLENPDVSISFDVKMDNLRDGANYAFFNDLTYVAPKVPSLYSALTVGGANATDARVYGTHTISHVLRHHDVVELVLNNGDDGKHPFHLHGHNFQVVHRSGPDAGVYIDDESHVPPKVPMRRDTVYAEPNGNFVIRFRADNPGVWLFHCHIEWHMDQGLVATI
;
A
#
# COMPACT_ATOMS: atom_id res chain seq x y z
N LEU A 1 -9.74 15.85 -9.64
CA LEU A 1 -9.93 16.25 -8.22
C LEU A 1 -9.45 17.67 -7.95
N ILE A 2 -8.34 18.08 -8.58
CA ILE A 2 -7.75 19.41 -8.52
C ILE A 2 -8.77 20.46 -9.01
N SER A 3 -9.34 21.23 -8.07
CA SER A 3 -10.31 22.27 -8.36
C SER A 3 -10.31 23.34 -7.27
N VAL A 4 -10.53 24.59 -7.66
CA VAL A 4 -10.74 25.72 -6.74
C VAL A 4 -12.04 25.58 -5.93
N GLU A 5 -12.95 24.73 -6.40
CA GLU A 5 -14.20 24.40 -5.70
C GLU A 5 -13.98 23.32 -4.62
N ASN A 6 -12.82 22.67 -4.60
CA ASN A 6 -12.42 21.68 -3.58
C ASN A 6 -11.07 22.07 -2.92
N PRO A 7 -11.02 23.18 -2.16
CA PRO A 7 -9.77 23.71 -1.61
C PRO A 7 -9.21 22.88 -0.45
N THR A 8 -9.95 21.92 0.09
CA THR A 8 -9.45 20.99 1.12
C THR A 8 -8.69 19.82 0.51
N GLY A 9 -8.89 19.53 -0.78
CA GLY A 9 -8.37 18.32 -1.42
C GLY A 9 -9.21 17.07 -1.18
N ALA A 10 -10.38 17.21 -0.54
CA ALA A 10 -11.25 16.11 -0.12
C ALA A 10 -11.47 15.08 -1.22
N GLU A 11 -11.12 13.82 -0.98
CA GLU A 11 -11.35 12.73 -1.90
C GLU A 11 -12.84 12.35 -1.95
N PRO A 12 -13.35 11.97 -3.13
CA PRO A 12 -14.72 11.49 -3.23
C PRO A 12 -14.89 10.15 -2.53
N VAL A 13 -15.81 10.10 -1.57
CA VAL A 13 -16.14 8.91 -0.80
C VAL A 13 -16.79 7.85 -1.71
N PRO A 14 -16.28 6.61 -1.78
CA PRO A 14 -16.88 5.54 -2.57
C PRO A 14 -18.21 5.11 -1.97
N GLN A 15 -19.26 4.89 -2.76
CA GLN A 15 -20.59 4.56 -2.22
C GLN A 15 -20.69 3.18 -1.55
N ALA A 16 -19.80 2.24 -1.94
CA ALA A 16 -19.89 0.86 -1.50
C ALA A 16 -18.55 0.11 -1.57
N ALA A 17 -18.34 -0.77 -0.59
CA ALA A 17 -17.36 -1.85 -0.68
C ALA A 17 -17.85 -3.02 -1.55
N LEU A 18 -16.93 -3.66 -2.25
CA LEU A 18 -17.18 -4.80 -3.14
C LEU A 18 -16.19 -5.93 -2.87
N LEU A 19 -16.65 -7.17 -3.07
CA LEU A 19 -15.83 -8.38 -3.16
C LEU A 19 -16.09 -9.03 -4.52
N ASN A 20 -15.04 -9.14 -5.35
CA ASN A 20 -15.13 -9.65 -6.74
C ASN A 20 -16.29 -9.00 -7.53
N ASP A 21 -16.34 -7.66 -7.53
CA ASP A 21 -17.35 -6.85 -8.21
C ASP A 21 -18.81 -7.09 -7.74
N THR A 22 -19.01 -7.66 -6.54
CA THR A 22 -20.33 -7.93 -5.96
C THR A 22 -20.42 -7.53 -4.49
N GLN A 23 -21.65 -7.45 -3.96
CA GLN A 23 -21.90 -7.20 -2.53
C GLN A 23 -22.41 -8.44 -1.77
N ASN A 24 -22.45 -9.58 -2.45
CA ASN A 24 -23.02 -10.82 -1.95
C ASN A 24 -22.25 -12.05 -2.49
N LEU A 25 -20.92 -12.00 -2.39
CA LEU A 25 -20.03 -13.04 -2.91
C LEU A 25 -20.29 -14.39 -2.21
N HIS A 26 -20.48 -15.46 -2.98
CA HIS A 26 -20.57 -16.83 -2.44
C HIS A 26 -19.36 -17.64 -2.89
N VAL A 27 -18.62 -18.21 -1.94
CA VAL A 27 -17.45 -19.06 -2.20
C VAL A 27 -17.73 -20.45 -1.66
N ALA A 28 -18.02 -21.40 -2.55
CA ALA A 28 -18.28 -22.78 -2.16
C ALA A 28 -17.00 -23.49 -1.70
N VAL A 29 -17.05 -24.16 -0.55
CA VAL A 29 -15.91 -24.87 0.04
C VAL A 29 -16.27 -26.29 0.48
N LYS A 30 -15.26 -27.16 0.54
CA LYS A 30 -15.38 -28.51 1.10
C LYS A 30 -14.85 -28.52 2.53
N PRO A 31 -15.47 -29.25 3.46
CA PRO A 31 -14.91 -29.48 4.79
C PRO A 31 -13.51 -30.10 4.75
N SER A 32 -12.72 -29.88 5.80
CA SER A 32 -11.36 -30.43 5.97
C SER A 32 -10.42 -30.21 4.77
N THR A 33 -10.60 -29.11 4.04
CA THR A 33 -9.81 -28.77 2.86
C THR A 33 -9.05 -27.46 3.09
N THR A 34 -7.78 -27.43 2.69
CA THR A 34 -6.98 -26.19 2.69
C THR A 34 -7.05 -25.54 1.33
N TYR A 35 -7.43 -24.26 1.31
CA TYR A 35 -7.47 -23.42 0.13
C TYR A 35 -6.39 -22.35 0.20
N LEU A 36 -5.80 -22.01 -0.95
CA LEU A 36 -4.99 -20.81 -1.11
C LEU A 36 -5.90 -19.68 -1.61
N LEU A 37 -6.08 -18.66 -0.79
CA LEU A 37 -6.84 -17.46 -1.13
C LEU A 37 -5.85 -16.37 -1.52
N ARG A 38 -6.10 -15.72 -2.65
CA ARG A 38 -5.31 -14.58 -3.13
C ARG A 38 -6.16 -13.32 -2.99
N LEU A 39 -5.82 -12.51 -2.00
CA LEU A 39 -6.48 -11.27 -1.68
C LEU A 39 -5.71 -10.14 -2.34
N VAL A 40 -6.42 -9.29 -3.08
CA VAL A 40 -5.85 -8.16 -3.81
C VAL A 40 -6.77 -6.98 -3.60
N ASN A 41 -6.26 -5.87 -3.07
CA ASN A 41 -7.00 -4.63 -3.08
C ASN A 41 -6.74 -3.92 -4.42
N ILE A 42 -7.70 -4.05 -5.34
CA ILE A 42 -7.71 -3.36 -6.64
C ILE A 42 -8.43 -2.00 -6.59
N GLY A 43 -8.77 -1.53 -5.38
CA GLY A 43 -9.44 -0.26 -5.17
C GLY A 43 -8.53 0.93 -5.47
N ALA A 44 -9.15 2.06 -5.79
CA ALA A 44 -8.46 3.31 -6.13
C ALA A 44 -8.18 4.20 -4.91
N PHE A 45 -8.73 3.88 -3.73
CA PHE A 45 -8.71 4.76 -2.57
C PHE A 45 -8.68 4.01 -1.23
N ALA A 46 -9.81 3.43 -0.82
CA ALA A 46 -9.93 2.88 0.53
C ALA A 46 -9.02 1.67 0.75
N ALA A 47 -8.32 1.67 1.89
CA ALA A 47 -7.81 0.45 2.47
C ALA A 47 -8.95 -0.39 3.01
N HIS A 48 -8.72 -1.70 3.14
CA HIS A 48 -9.72 -2.64 3.61
C HIS A 48 -9.20 -3.47 4.77
N TYR A 49 -9.98 -3.50 5.84
CA TYR A 49 -9.91 -4.58 6.82
C TYR A 49 -10.60 -5.81 6.22
N PHE A 50 -9.97 -6.98 6.32
CA PHE A 50 -10.51 -8.24 5.78
C PHE A 50 -10.38 -9.36 6.81
N TRP A 51 -11.46 -10.12 7.02
CA TRP A 51 -11.43 -11.33 7.84
C TRP A 51 -12.51 -12.32 7.40
N ILE A 52 -12.36 -13.56 7.88
CA ILE A 52 -13.31 -14.64 7.65
C ILE A 52 -13.72 -15.17 9.01
N GLU A 53 -15.00 -15.07 9.34
CA GLU A 53 -15.49 -15.46 10.66
C GLU A 53 -15.20 -16.93 10.96
N GLY A 54 -14.77 -17.19 12.19
CA GLY A 54 -14.42 -18.52 12.65
C GLY A 54 -13.19 -19.13 11.97
N HIS A 55 -12.44 -18.42 11.13
CA HIS A 55 -11.27 -18.96 10.46
C HIS A 55 -10.05 -18.07 10.64
N GLU A 56 -8.94 -18.70 11.02
CA GLU A 56 -7.63 -18.06 10.94
C GLU A 56 -7.14 -18.07 9.49
N MET A 57 -6.43 -17.01 9.11
CA MET A 57 -5.76 -16.91 7.83
C MET A 57 -4.26 -17.05 8.04
N ARG A 58 -3.64 -17.98 7.33
CA ARG A 58 -2.19 -18.25 7.47
C ARG A 58 -1.48 -17.62 6.28
N ILE A 59 -0.90 -16.44 6.48
CA ILE A 59 -0.17 -15.67 5.46
C ILE A 59 1.04 -16.47 4.99
N VAL A 60 1.21 -16.57 3.68
CA VAL A 60 2.34 -17.27 3.05
C VAL A 60 3.05 -16.45 1.98
N GLU A 61 2.44 -15.38 1.48
CA GLU A 61 3.07 -14.47 0.53
C GLU A 61 2.41 -13.09 0.59
N VAL A 62 3.23 -12.04 0.43
CA VAL A 62 2.79 -10.65 0.27
C VAL A 62 3.48 -10.02 -0.94
N ASP A 63 2.72 -9.32 -1.78
CA ASP A 63 3.22 -8.61 -2.96
C ASP A 63 4.19 -9.41 -3.87
N GLY A 64 3.99 -10.73 -3.97
CA GLY A 64 4.84 -11.66 -4.74
C GLY A 64 6.03 -12.25 -3.97
N VAL A 65 6.24 -11.85 -2.72
CA VAL A 65 7.31 -12.32 -1.84
C VAL A 65 6.79 -13.40 -0.89
N TRP A 66 7.30 -14.62 -1.01
CA TRP A 66 6.98 -15.71 -0.07
C TRP A 66 7.53 -15.41 1.32
N THR A 67 6.70 -15.64 2.34
CA THR A 67 7.04 -15.42 3.76
C THR A 67 7.00 -16.73 4.54
N ASP A 68 7.64 -16.74 5.71
CA ASP A 68 7.27 -17.70 6.73
C ASP A 68 5.77 -17.61 7.02
N GLU A 69 5.19 -18.73 7.43
CA GLU A 69 3.77 -18.78 7.78
C GLU A 69 3.51 -17.90 9.02
N ALA A 70 2.61 -16.93 8.88
CA ALA A 70 2.15 -16.09 9.99
C ALA A 70 0.62 -16.17 10.09
N VAL A 71 0.10 -16.25 11.32
CA VAL A 71 -1.34 -16.39 11.56
C VAL A 71 -1.95 -15.01 11.79
N ALA A 72 -3.00 -14.69 11.05
CA ALA A 72 -3.76 -13.46 11.16
C ALA A 72 -5.26 -13.77 11.30
N GLU A 73 -5.92 -13.12 12.25
CA GLU A 73 -7.39 -13.12 12.33
C GLU A 73 -8.00 -12.09 11.39
N ARG A 74 -7.30 -10.96 11.18
CA ARG A 74 -7.69 -9.86 10.32
C ARG A 74 -6.48 -9.28 9.61
N LEU A 75 -6.68 -8.89 8.36
CA LEU A 75 -5.68 -8.24 7.52
C LEU A 75 -6.10 -6.79 7.27
N TYR A 76 -5.12 -5.90 7.21
CA TYR A 76 -5.27 -4.56 6.63
C TYR A 76 -4.59 -4.55 5.27
N ILE A 77 -5.34 -4.25 4.22
CA ILE A 77 -4.89 -4.35 2.83
C ILE A 77 -5.15 -3.00 2.16
N THR A 78 -4.09 -2.23 1.94
CA THR A 78 -4.18 -0.95 1.22
C THR A 78 -4.25 -1.16 -0.30
N PRO A 79 -4.71 -0.16 -1.09
CA PRO A 79 -4.64 -0.21 -2.54
C PRO A 79 -3.30 -0.74 -3.05
N ALA A 80 -3.37 -1.61 -4.06
CA ALA A 80 -2.26 -2.34 -4.69
C ALA A 80 -1.57 -3.42 -3.86
N GLN A 81 -1.85 -3.56 -2.56
CA GLN A 81 -1.30 -4.65 -1.77
C GLN A 81 -2.00 -5.99 -2.05
N ARG A 82 -1.24 -7.07 -1.90
CA ARG A 82 -1.67 -8.46 -2.07
C ARG A 82 -1.23 -9.29 -0.89
N TYR A 83 -2.11 -10.19 -0.48
CA TYR A 83 -1.82 -11.25 0.48
C TYR A 83 -2.28 -12.58 -0.10
N SER A 84 -1.41 -13.58 -0.09
CA SER A 84 -1.82 -14.97 -0.26
C SER A 84 -1.88 -15.65 1.10
N VAL A 85 -3.03 -16.23 1.43
CA VAL A 85 -3.28 -16.90 2.71
C VAL A 85 -3.77 -18.33 2.51
N LEU A 86 -3.34 -19.23 3.39
CA LEU A 86 -3.89 -20.58 3.51
C LEU A 86 -5.05 -20.56 4.51
N LEU A 87 -6.22 -20.96 4.05
CA LEU A 87 -7.42 -21.15 4.87
C LEU A 87 -7.73 -22.64 4.94
N THR A 88 -7.73 -23.21 6.15
CA THR A 88 -8.19 -24.59 6.37
C THR A 88 -9.62 -24.57 6.89
N THR A 89 -10.53 -25.14 6.13
CA THR A 89 -11.96 -25.21 6.48
C THR A 89 -12.22 -26.12 7.68
N LYS A 90 -13.33 -25.89 8.39
CA LYS A 90 -13.83 -26.74 9.47
C LYS A 90 -14.10 -28.18 9.02
N ALA A 91 -14.19 -29.08 10.00
CA ALA A 91 -14.27 -30.52 9.78
C ALA A 91 -15.59 -30.99 9.15
N ASP A 92 -16.66 -30.22 9.34
CA ASP A 92 -17.99 -30.52 8.84
C ASP A 92 -18.62 -29.28 8.20
N ALA A 93 -19.79 -29.49 7.60
CA ALA A 93 -20.59 -28.44 6.98
C ALA A 93 -21.74 -28.02 7.92
N GLN A 94 -21.50 -27.87 9.22
CA GLN A 94 -22.59 -27.54 10.17
C GLN A 94 -23.14 -26.12 9.99
N GLU A 95 -22.34 -25.19 9.51
CA GLU A 95 -22.71 -23.80 9.27
C GLU A 95 -21.92 -23.20 8.10
N ASN A 96 -22.43 -22.11 7.54
CA ASN A 96 -21.70 -21.24 6.61
C ASN A 96 -21.05 -20.10 7.41
N PHE A 97 -20.05 -19.43 6.86
CA PHE A 97 -19.31 -18.38 7.56
C PHE A 97 -19.26 -17.10 6.74
N ALA A 98 -19.34 -15.94 7.40
CA ALA A 98 -19.22 -14.66 6.71
C ALA A 98 -17.76 -14.39 6.32
N ILE A 99 -17.58 -13.90 5.10
CA ILE A 99 -16.38 -13.22 4.63
C ILE A 99 -16.68 -11.74 4.76
N VAL A 100 -15.89 -11.00 5.53
CA VAL A 100 -16.17 -9.59 5.80
C VAL A 100 -15.02 -8.76 5.30
N SER A 101 -15.36 -7.68 4.60
CA SER A 101 -14.44 -6.59 4.35
C SER A 101 -15.07 -5.26 4.72
N ALA A 102 -14.29 -4.40 5.36
CA ALA A 102 -14.69 -3.06 5.79
C ALA A 102 -13.67 -2.06 5.25
N MET A 103 -14.13 -0.99 4.61
CA MET A 103 -13.29 0.14 4.24
C MET A 103 -12.76 0.83 5.50
N ASP A 104 -11.53 1.34 5.43
CA ASP A 104 -10.97 2.21 6.46
C ASP A 104 -11.60 3.60 6.38
N GLU A 105 -12.63 3.83 7.18
CA GLU A 105 -13.38 5.09 7.19
C GLU A 105 -12.57 6.28 7.72
N GLU A 106 -11.44 6.03 8.40
CA GLU A 106 -10.49 7.08 8.81
C GLU A 106 -9.91 7.84 7.60
N LEU A 107 -9.95 7.23 6.41
CA LEU A 107 -9.54 7.87 5.16
C LEU A 107 -10.59 8.85 4.61
N PHE A 108 -11.81 8.87 5.14
CA PHE A 108 -12.91 9.68 4.57
C PHE A 108 -13.09 10.99 5.34
N ASP A 109 -12.95 12.12 4.65
CA ASP A 109 -13.24 13.45 5.20
C ASP A 109 -14.63 13.57 5.82
N ILE A 110 -15.62 12.93 5.19
CA ILE A 110 -17.01 12.90 5.62
C ILE A 110 -17.54 11.50 5.36
N ILE A 111 -18.34 10.95 6.28
CA ILE A 111 -19.04 9.68 6.07
C ILE A 111 -20.52 10.00 5.76
N PRO A 112 -21.00 9.83 4.52
CA PRO A 112 -22.41 10.02 4.17
C PRO A 112 -23.33 9.07 4.96
N GLU A 113 -24.57 9.50 5.24
CA GLU A 113 -25.53 8.66 5.98
C GLU A 113 -25.90 7.36 5.24
N ASP A 114 -25.84 7.36 3.91
CA ASP A 114 -26.14 6.22 3.04
C ASP A 114 -24.90 5.39 2.65
N GLN A 115 -23.75 5.70 3.24
CA GLN A 115 -22.49 5.03 2.98
C GLN A 115 -22.55 3.55 3.38
N ASN A 116 -22.11 2.65 2.49
CA ASN A 116 -21.94 1.24 2.79
C ASN A 116 -20.46 0.81 2.71
N SER A 117 -19.70 1.16 3.75
CA SER A 117 -18.28 0.81 3.88
C SER A 117 -18.02 -0.68 4.09
N ASN A 118 -19.06 -1.46 4.43
CA ASN A 118 -18.95 -2.88 4.71
C ASN A 118 -19.50 -3.73 3.57
N VAL A 119 -18.81 -4.81 3.26
CA VAL A 119 -19.27 -5.82 2.30
C VAL A 119 -19.16 -7.20 2.94
N THR A 120 -20.21 -8.00 2.73
CA THR A 120 -20.28 -9.37 3.23
C THR A 120 -20.38 -10.35 2.05
N GLY A 121 -19.45 -11.28 2.00
CA GLY A 121 -19.58 -12.52 1.27
C GLY A 121 -19.75 -13.70 2.23
N TRP A 122 -19.79 -14.91 1.69
CA TRP A 122 -19.94 -16.13 2.49
C TRP A 122 -19.05 -17.26 1.98
N LEU A 123 -18.36 -17.91 2.91
CA LEU A 123 -17.86 -19.27 2.72
C LEU A 123 -19.03 -20.24 2.87
N VAL A 124 -19.44 -20.84 1.76
CA VAL A 124 -20.60 -21.72 1.67
C VAL A 124 -20.14 -23.17 1.77
N TYR A 125 -20.36 -23.77 2.93
CA TYR A 125 -20.14 -25.19 3.20
C TYR A 125 -21.34 -26.04 2.75
N ASP A 126 -22.56 -25.52 2.91
CA ASP A 126 -23.82 -26.14 2.51
C ASP A 126 -24.78 -25.06 1.99
N ASP A 127 -25.18 -25.16 0.73
CA ASP A 127 -26.06 -24.20 0.05
C ASP A 127 -27.50 -24.21 0.57
N LYS A 128 -27.88 -25.22 1.37
CA LYS A 128 -29.20 -25.31 2.01
C LYS A 128 -29.23 -24.65 3.39
N LYS A 129 -28.06 -24.28 3.93
CA LYS A 129 -27.95 -23.66 5.25
C LYS A 129 -28.05 -22.15 5.17
N ALA A 130 -28.41 -21.55 6.30
CA ALA A 130 -28.49 -20.10 6.41
C ALA A 130 -27.13 -19.45 6.13
N LEU A 131 -27.18 -18.27 5.55
CA LEU A 131 -26.03 -17.38 5.43
C LEU A 131 -26.03 -16.47 6.68
N PRO A 132 -25.04 -16.59 7.58
CA PRO A 132 -25.01 -15.78 8.79
C PRO A 132 -24.82 -14.30 8.43
N LYS A 133 -25.35 -13.42 9.29
CA LYS A 133 -24.96 -12.01 9.26
C LYS A 133 -23.61 -11.86 9.95
N PRO A 134 -22.75 -10.92 9.51
CA PRO A 134 -21.49 -10.68 10.18
C PRO A 134 -21.73 -10.19 11.61
N THR A 135 -20.87 -10.62 12.51
CA THR A 135 -20.81 -10.20 13.90
C THR A 135 -20.30 -8.76 13.96
N PRO A 136 -20.99 -7.84 14.66
CA PRO A 136 -20.46 -6.51 14.91
C PRO A 136 -19.12 -6.59 15.63
N VAL A 137 -18.18 -5.73 15.24
CA VAL A 137 -16.86 -5.64 15.85
C VAL A 137 -16.65 -4.19 16.27
N ASP A 138 -16.22 -4.00 17.52
CA ASP A 138 -15.96 -2.66 18.07
C ASP A 138 -14.55 -2.15 17.74
N GLU A 139 -13.57 -3.04 17.63
CA GLU A 139 -12.16 -2.72 17.34
C GLU A 139 -11.61 -3.57 16.17
N LEU A 140 -10.93 -2.91 15.23
CA LEU A 140 -10.45 -3.52 13.99
C LEU A 140 -8.95 -3.84 14.04
N ASP A 141 -8.45 -4.39 15.15
CA ASP A 141 -7.06 -4.86 15.25
C ASP A 141 -6.69 -5.79 14.09
N PHE A 142 -5.49 -5.61 13.54
CA PHE A 142 -5.04 -6.37 12.38
C PHE A 142 -3.60 -6.81 12.54
N PHE A 143 -3.21 -7.79 11.73
CA PHE A 143 -1.85 -8.29 11.69
C PHE A 143 -0.91 -7.24 11.07
N ASP A 144 0.16 -6.90 11.79
CA ASP A 144 1.21 -6.00 11.33
C ASP A 144 2.19 -6.72 10.39
N ASP A 145 2.12 -6.39 9.10
CA ASP A 145 2.94 -6.95 8.03
C ASP A 145 4.44 -6.65 8.16
N PHE A 146 4.84 -5.62 8.93
CA PHE A 146 6.25 -5.31 9.21
C PHE A 146 6.97 -6.48 9.88
N SER A 147 6.23 -7.33 10.61
CA SER A 147 6.77 -8.50 11.30
C SER A 147 7.01 -9.72 10.39
N LEU A 148 6.56 -9.69 9.12
CA LEU A 148 6.74 -10.81 8.20
C LEU A 148 8.21 -11.04 7.85
N VAL A 149 8.59 -12.30 7.71
CA VAL A 149 9.97 -12.66 7.35
C VAL A 149 9.97 -13.40 6.00
N PRO A 150 10.63 -12.87 4.97
CA PRO A 150 10.74 -13.54 3.66
C PRO A 150 11.45 -14.90 3.77
N VAL A 151 11.00 -15.89 3.00
CA VAL A 151 11.54 -17.26 3.04
C VAL A 151 13.01 -17.34 2.59
N ASP A 152 13.42 -16.52 1.64
CA ASP A 152 14.78 -16.50 1.12
C ASP A 152 15.80 -15.85 2.07
N ARG A 153 15.31 -15.23 3.16
CA ARG A 153 16.12 -14.62 4.21
C ARG A 153 17.15 -13.62 3.69
N GLU A 154 16.80 -12.83 2.67
CA GLU A 154 17.72 -11.77 2.22
C GLU A 154 18.08 -10.86 3.41
N PRO A 155 19.38 -10.73 3.74
CA PRO A 155 19.79 -9.91 4.86
C PRO A 155 19.52 -8.44 4.57
N LEU A 156 19.39 -7.64 5.63
CA LEU A 156 19.32 -6.18 5.53
C LEU A 156 20.41 -5.65 4.58
N LEU A 157 20.00 -4.80 3.64
CA LEU A 157 20.92 -4.01 2.83
C LEU A 157 21.56 -2.93 3.73
N GLU A 158 22.78 -3.19 4.17
CA GLU A 158 23.57 -2.28 4.99
C GLU A 158 24.26 -1.21 4.13
N ASN A 159 24.60 -0.07 4.78
CA ASN A 159 25.41 1.00 4.20
C ASN A 159 24.86 1.54 2.86
N PRO A 160 23.72 2.26 2.87
CA PRO A 160 23.16 2.81 1.64
C PRO A 160 24.16 3.75 0.94
N ASP A 161 24.30 3.57 -0.38
CA ASP A 161 25.13 4.40 -1.25
C ASP A 161 24.45 5.76 -1.52
N VAL A 162 23.13 5.75 -1.57
CA VAL A 162 22.28 6.91 -1.80
C VAL A 162 21.11 6.89 -0.82
N SER A 163 20.83 8.03 -0.19
CA SER A 163 19.63 8.23 0.63
C SER A 163 18.78 9.35 0.01
N ILE A 164 17.50 9.06 -0.21
CA ILE A 164 16.50 9.97 -0.77
C ILE A 164 15.44 10.20 0.31
N SER A 165 15.14 11.45 0.62
CA SER A 165 14.08 11.81 1.56
C SER A 165 12.91 12.43 0.82
N PHE A 166 11.70 12.05 1.21
CA PHE A 166 10.45 12.59 0.70
C PHE A 166 9.57 13.05 1.86
N ASP A 167 9.32 14.36 1.91
CA ASP A 167 8.35 14.97 2.82
C ASP A 167 7.02 15.12 2.09
N VAL A 168 5.99 14.42 2.57
CA VAL A 168 4.63 14.44 2.02
C VAL A 168 3.86 15.58 2.65
N LYS A 169 3.16 16.34 1.81
CA LYS A 169 2.14 17.30 2.26
C LYS A 169 1.08 17.49 1.18
N MET A 170 -0.11 17.90 1.62
CA MET A 170 -1.17 18.42 0.74
C MET A 170 -1.28 19.92 0.95
N ASP A 171 -1.30 20.71 -0.13
CA ASP A 171 -1.33 22.18 -0.02
C ASP A 171 -1.96 22.82 -1.27
N ASN A 172 -2.42 24.06 -1.11
CA ASN A 172 -3.03 24.81 -2.20
C ASN A 172 -1.99 25.63 -2.98
N LEU A 173 -2.05 25.56 -4.31
CA LEU A 173 -1.28 26.46 -5.17
C LEU A 173 -2.01 27.79 -5.40
N ARG A 174 -1.37 28.69 -6.14
CA ARG A 174 -1.88 30.05 -6.42
C ARG A 174 -3.20 30.08 -7.19
N ASP A 175 -3.53 29.00 -7.89
CA ASP A 175 -4.81 28.84 -8.56
C ASP A 175 -5.95 28.60 -7.55
N GLY A 176 -5.63 28.19 -6.32
CA GLY A 176 -6.59 27.91 -5.25
C GLY A 176 -7.01 26.44 -5.18
N ALA A 177 -6.45 25.56 -6.02
CA ALA A 177 -6.70 24.13 -5.98
C ALA A 177 -5.65 23.41 -5.10
N ASN A 178 -6.05 22.27 -4.54
CA ASN A 178 -5.20 21.43 -3.70
C ASN A 178 -4.38 20.44 -4.53
N TYR A 179 -3.10 20.32 -4.20
CA TYR A 179 -2.12 19.44 -4.82
C TYR A 179 -1.38 18.65 -3.76
N ALA A 180 -0.78 17.54 -4.18
CA ALA A 180 0.05 16.69 -3.36
C ALA A 180 1.53 16.89 -3.72
N PHE A 181 2.39 16.84 -2.72
CA PHE A 181 3.79 17.22 -2.87
C PHE A 181 4.74 16.19 -2.28
N PHE A 182 5.89 16.06 -2.95
CA PHE A 182 7.13 15.60 -2.35
C PHE A 182 8.10 16.79 -2.28
N ASN A 183 8.59 17.13 -1.08
CA ASN A 183 9.60 18.19 -0.89
C ASN A 183 9.24 19.53 -1.57
N ASP A 184 8.00 20.00 -1.38
CA ASP A 184 7.44 21.21 -2.03
C ASP A 184 7.31 21.15 -3.57
N LEU A 185 7.51 19.99 -4.19
CA LEU A 185 7.28 19.77 -5.62
C LEU A 185 6.08 18.86 -5.85
N THR A 186 5.18 19.28 -6.73
CA THR A 186 4.09 18.45 -7.25
C THR A 186 4.48 17.91 -8.62
N TYR A 187 4.22 16.63 -8.86
CA TYR A 187 4.58 15.99 -10.13
C TYR A 187 3.78 16.55 -11.30
N VAL A 188 4.48 16.86 -12.39
CA VAL A 188 3.87 17.23 -13.67
C VAL A 188 4.41 16.29 -14.73
N ALA A 189 3.49 15.55 -15.36
CA ALA A 189 3.83 14.62 -16.43
C ALA A 189 4.63 15.34 -17.54
N PRO A 190 5.79 14.80 -17.94
CA PRO A 190 6.60 15.43 -18.97
C PRO A 190 5.94 15.27 -20.34
N LYS A 191 6.20 16.22 -21.25
CA LYS A 191 5.71 16.15 -22.64
C LYS A 191 6.26 14.93 -23.41
N VAL A 192 7.44 14.46 -22.99
CA VAL A 192 8.10 13.27 -23.53
C VAL A 192 8.31 12.31 -22.36
N PRO A 193 7.79 11.07 -22.42
CA PRO A 193 8.01 10.08 -21.38
C PRO A 193 9.50 9.95 -21.00
N SER A 194 9.78 9.91 -19.71
CA SER A 194 11.15 9.91 -19.17
C SER A 194 12.03 8.80 -19.76
N LEU A 195 11.47 7.63 -20.06
CA LEU A 195 12.17 6.55 -20.77
C LEU A 195 12.66 6.97 -22.17
N TYR A 196 11.82 7.66 -22.95
CA TYR A 196 12.22 8.14 -24.27
C TYR A 196 13.27 9.25 -24.18
N SER A 197 13.17 10.12 -23.17
CA SER A 197 14.23 11.09 -22.88
C SER A 197 15.54 10.38 -22.58
N ALA A 198 15.56 9.38 -21.67
CA ALA A 198 16.76 8.62 -21.32
C ALA A 198 17.43 7.97 -22.56
N LEU A 199 16.61 7.42 -23.47
CA LEU A 199 17.08 6.78 -24.69
C LEU A 199 17.59 7.75 -25.76
N THR A 200 17.25 9.05 -25.69
CA THR A 200 17.54 10.01 -26.79
C THR A 200 18.42 11.20 -26.42
N VAL A 201 18.60 11.53 -25.13
CA VAL A 201 19.45 12.65 -24.68
C VAL A 201 20.96 12.38 -24.81
N GLY A 202 21.32 11.11 -25.03
CA GLY A 202 22.71 10.63 -25.11
C GLY A 202 23.32 10.34 -23.74
N GLY A 203 24.23 9.35 -23.68
CA GLY A 203 24.75 8.82 -22.41
C GLY A 203 25.44 9.85 -21.51
N ALA A 204 26.08 10.88 -22.06
CA ALA A 204 26.70 11.95 -21.28
C ALA A 204 25.68 12.83 -20.53
N ASN A 205 24.44 12.90 -21.02
CA ASN A 205 23.37 13.70 -20.43
C ASN A 205 22.35 12.86 -19.65
N ALA A 206 22.24 11.56 -19.94
CA ALA A 206 21.28 10.67 -19.29
C ALA A 206 21.49 10.54 -17.77
N THR A 207 22.68 10.87 -17.27
CA THR A 207 22.99 10.88 -15.83
C THR A 207 22.62 12.19 -15.14
N ASP A 208 22.16 13.22 -15.87
CA ASP A 208 21.77 14.51 -15.33
C ASP A 208 20.25 14.57 -15.15
N ALA A 209 19.78 14.54 -13.90
CA ALA A 209 18.36 14.54 -13.57
C ALA A 209 17.55 15.68 -14.24
N ARG A 210 18.20 16.82 -14.53
CA ARG A 210 17.55 18.00 -15.11
C ARG A 210 16.99 17.74 -16.51
N VAL A 211 17.50 16.75 -17.24
CA VAL A 211 17.03 16.43 -18.60
C VAL A 211 15.65 15.75 -18.59
N TYR A 212 15.24 15.20 -17.45
CA TYR A 212 13.95 14.54 -17.28
C TYR A 212 12.83 15.51 -16.90
N GLY A 213 13.19 16.69 -16.37
CA GLY A 213 12.26 17.75 -16.01
C GLY A 213 12.47 18.22 -14.56
N THR A 214 12.11 19.47 -14.29
CA THR A 214 12.22 20.04 -12.93
C THR A 214 11.03 19.71 -12.03
N HIS A 215 9.94 19.21 -12.61
CA HIS A 215 8.70 18.83 -11.91
C HIS A 215 8.37 17.34 -12.10
N THR A 216 9.31 16.54 -12.61
CA THR A 216 9.19 15.07 -12.67
C THR A 216 9.79 14.39 -11.44
N ILE A 217 10.35 15.17 -10.51
CA ILE A 217 10.97 14.75 -9.25
C ILE A 217 11.90 13.55 -9.50
N SER A 218 12.86 13.77 -10.40
CA SER A 218 13.68 12.69 -10.96
C SER A 218 14.95 12.43 -10.16
N HIS A 219 15.17 11.18 -9.78
CA HIS A 219 16.36 10.71 -9.06
C HIS A 219 17.12 9.70 -9.91
N VAL A 220 18.27 10.09 -10.46
CA VAL A 220 19.08 9.17 -11.29
C VAL A 220 20.01 8.35 -10.41
N LEU A 221 19.83 7.04 -10.41
CA LEU A 221 20.62 6.08 -9.64
C LEU A 221 21.68 5.40 -10.50
N ARG A 222 22.77 4.94 -9.88
CA ARG A 222 23.71 4.04 -10.56
C ARG A 222 23.27 2.61 -10.36
N HIS A 223 23.58 1.79 -11.37
CA HIS A 223 23.33 0.36 -11.28
C HIS A 223 24.06 -0.24 -10.09
N HIS A 224 23.32 -1.01 -9.28
CA HIS A 224 23.71 -1.65 -8.01
C HIS A 224 23.91 -0.75 -6.79
N ASP A 225 23.60 0.55 -6.86
CA ASP A 225 23.50 1.37 -5.65
C ASP A 225 22.52 0.72 -4.67
N VAL A 226 22.90 0.63 -3.40
CA VAL A 226 21.95 0.40 -2.31
C VAL A 226 21.27 1.73 -2.02
N VAL A 227 19.98 1.81 -2.30
CA VAL A 227 19.19 3.01 -2.15
C VAL A 227 18.37 2.91 -0.89
N GLU A 228 18.45 3.93 -0.06
CA GLU A 228 17.53 4.18 1.04
C GLU A 228 16.54 5.27 0.65
N LEU A 229 15.25 5.00 0.87
CA LEU A 229 14.20 5.98 0.72
C LEU A 229 13.53 6.17 2.07
N VAL A 230 13.63 7.39 2.58
CA VAL A 230 12.95 7.86 3.79
C VAL A 230 11.72 8.63 3.36
N LEU A 231 10.56 8.28 3.92
CA LEU A 231 9.33 9.02 3.69
C LEU A 231 8.79 9.54 5.02
N ASN A 232 8.59 10.85 5.10
CA ASN A 232 7.95 11.52 6.23
C ASN A 232 6.56 11.95 5.79
N ASN A 233 5.55 11.38 6.42
CA ASN A 233 4.17 11.77 6.19
C ASN A 233 3.85 12.99 7.04
N GLY A 234 3.69 14.16 6.41
CA GLY A 234 3.22 15.38 7.05
C GLY A 234 1.71 15.61 6.88
N ASP A 235 0.98 14.59 6.44
CA ASP A 235 -0.47 14.60 6.25
C ASP A 235 -1.17 13.73 7.31
N ASP A 236 -2.42 14.09 7.63
CA ASP A 236 -3.25 13.40 8.62
C ASP A 236 -3.84 12.07 8.07
N GLY A 237 -3.71 11.79 6.78
CA GLY A 237 -4.15 10.56 6.15
C GLY A 237 -3.11 9.43 6.15
N LYS A 238 -3.57 8.19 5.99
CA LYS A 238 -2.71 7.05 5.63
C LYS A 238 -2.48 7.04 4.12
N HIS A 239 -1.24 6.78 3.70
CA HIS A 239 -0.89 6.75 2.27
C HIS A 239 -0.13 5.46 1.92
N PRO A 240 -0.65 4.62 1.00
CA PRO A 240 0.08 3.49 0.47
C PRO A 240 1.04 3.92 -0.64
N PHE A 241 2.34 3.84 -0.41
CA PHE A 241 3.36 4.15 -1.40
C PHE A 241 3.85 2.89 -2.10
N HIS A 242 3.81 2.92 -3.44
CA HIS A 242 4.22 1.85 -4.33
C HIS A 242 5.49 2.24 -5.10
N LEU A 243 6.41 1.30 -5.25
CA LEU A 243 7.62 1.44 -6.08
C LEU A 243 7.58 0.46 -7.25
N HIS A 244 7.71 0.99 -8.47
CA HIS A 244 7.80 0.18 -9.66
C HIS A 244 9.17 -0.52 -9.76
N GLY A 245 9.18 -1.70 -10.41
CA GLY A 245 10.41 -2.39 -10.81
C GLY A 245 11.16 -3.13 -9.69
N HIS A 246 10.77 -2.97 -8.42
CA HIS A 246 11.46 -3.55 -7.28
C HIS A 246 10.47 -3.99 -6.19
N ASN A 247 10.78 -5.09 -5.51
CA ASN A 247 10.34 -5.29 -4.13
C ASN A 247 11.45 -4.73 -3.21
N PHE A 248 11.09 -3.86 -2.28
CA PHE A 248 12.01 -3.22 -1.34
C PHE A 248 11.92 -3.87 0.05
N GLN A 249 12.99 -3.76 0.82
CA GLN A 249 13.05 -4.07 2.25
C GLN A 249 12.41 -2.93 3.04
N VAL A 250 11.44 -3.23 3.91
CA VAL A 250 10.89 -2.25 4.86
C VAL A 250 11.70 -2.32 6.15
N VAL A 251 12.53 -1.29 6.36
CA VAL A 251 13.57 -1.24 7.40
C VAL A 251 13.07 -0.56 8.67
N HIS A 252 12.13 0.36 8.51
CA HIS A 252 11.46 1.08 9.58
C HIS A 252 10.05 1.43 9.13
N ARG A 253 9.08 1.36 10.05
CA ARG A 253 7.77 1.98 9.91
C ARG A 253 7.34 2.46 11.30
N SER A 254 7.04 3.74 11.43
CA SER A 254 6.59 4.31 12.69
C SER A 254 5.11 4.04 12.92
N GLY A 255 4.65 4.25 14.16
CA GLY A 255 3.23 4.49 14.43
C GLY A 255 2.79 5.90 13.99
N PRO A 256 1.51 6.24 14.20
CA PRO A 256 0.99 7.58 13.94
C PRO A 256 1.67 8.63 14.84
N ASP A 257 1.69 9.87 14.37
CA ASP A 257 2.20 11.05 15.09
C ASP A 257 3.67 10.96 15.55
N ALA A 258 4.46 10.06 14.94
CA ALA A 258 5.88 9.91 15.24
C ALA A 258 6.72 11.10 14.75
N GLY A 259 6.19 11.86 13.79
CA GLY A 259 6.88 12.97 13.14
C GLY A 259 7.93 12.50 12.15
N VAL A 260 8.91 13.37 11.88
CA VAL A 260 9.98 13.09 10.92
C VAL A 260 10.88 11.96 11.41
N TYR A 261 11.36 11.13 10.49
CA TYR A 261 12.34 10.10 10.79
C TYR A 261 13.64 10.74 11.28
N ILE A 262 14.14 10.26 12.43
CA ILE A 262 15.44 10.62 12.97
C ILE A 262 16.28 9.36 13.02
N ASP A 263 17.36 9.33 12.23
CA ASP A 263 18.37 8.27 12.30
C ASP A 263 19.21 8.47 13.57
N ASP A 264 18.68 8.00 14.70
CA ASP A 264 19.41 7.89 15.95
C ASP A 264 19.75 6.43 16.28
N GLU A 265 20.77 6.24 17.13
CA GLU A 265 21.25 4.91 17.52
C GLU A 265 20.20 4.05 18.28
N SER A 266 18.98 4.57 18.53
CA SER A 266 17.92 3.83 19.22
C SER A 266 17.12 2.92 18.28
N HIS A 267 17.11 3.18 16.97
CA HIS A 267 16.45 2.31 15.99
C HIS A 267 17.38 1.17 15.56
N VAL A 268 16.99 -0.06 15.88
CA VAL A 268 17.69 -1.27 15.41
C VAL A 268 16.88 -1.90 14.28
N PRO A 269 17.31 -1.80 13.01
CA PRO A 269 16.58 -2.39 11.90
C PRO A 269 16.57 -3.93 12.00
N PRO A 270 15.53 -4.60 11.45
CA PRO A 270 15.47 -6.05 11.43
C PRO A 270 16.63 -6.61 10.61
N LYS A 271 17.25 -7.71 11.07
CA LYS A 271 18.33 -8.39 10.35
C LYS A 271 17.89 -8.97 9.01
N VAL A 272 16.62 -9.38 8.94
CA VAL A 272 15.95 -9.88 7.75
C VAL A 272 14.64 -9.09 7.65
N PRO A 273 14.65 -7.94 6.95
CA PRO A 273 13.46 -7.11 6.81
C PRO A 273 12.37 -7.81 6.00
N MET A 274 11.10 -7.48 6.28
CA MET A 274 9.99 -7.74 5.38
C MET A 274 10.28 -7.11 4.01
N ARG A 275 9.87 -7.78 2.92
CA ARG A 275 9.98 -7.24 1.55
C ARG A 275 8.64 -7.24 0.84
N ARG A 276 8.35 -6.16 0.14
CA ARG A 276 7.13 -5.96 -0.64
C ARG A 276 7.29 -4.82 -1.65
N ASP A 277 6.27 -4.51 -2.45
CA ASP A 277 6.33 -3.37 -3.39
C ASP A 277 5.44 -2.19 -3.02
N THR A 278 4.59 -2.33 -2.00
CA THR A 278 3.69 -1.25 -1.55
C THR A 278 3.64 -1.18 -0.04
N VAL A 279 4.05 -0.08 0.59
CA VAL A 279 4.03 0.12 2.05
C VAL A 279 3.24 1.37 2.40
N TYR A 280 2.44 1.32 3.47
CA TYR A 280 1.71 2.50 3.91
C TYR A 280 2.49 3.29 4.97
N ALA A 281 2.34 4.61 4.93
CA ALA A 281 2.70 5.50 6.03
C ALA A 281 1.48 5.77 6.91
N GLU A 282 1.69 5.78 8.23
CA GLU A 282 0.68 6.21 9.20
C GLU A 282 0.50 7.74 9.16
N PRO A 283 -0.64 8.27 9.65
CA PRO A 283 -0.86 9.71 9.83
C PRO A 283 0.27 10.35 10.61
N ASN A 284 0.84 11.44 10.09
CA ASN A 284 1.96 12.14 10.74
C ASN A 284 3.16 11.24 11.11
N GLY A 285 3.31 10.09 10.45
CA GLY A 285 4.33 9.08 10.70
C GLY A 285 5.45 9.11 9.66
N ASN A 286 6.26 8.06 9.65
CA ASN A 286 7.33 7.88 8.68
C ASN A 286 7.63 6.40 8.41
N PHE A 287 8.33 6.13 7.31
CA PHE A 287 8.94 4.82 7.06
C PHE A 287 10.29 4.96 6.35
N VAL A 288 11.08 3.89 6.42
CA VAL A 288 12.32 3.75 5.67
C VAL A 288 12.31 2.44 4.91
N ILE A 289 12.54 2.51 3.60
CA ILE A 289 12.73 1.35 2.74
C ILE A 289 14.12 1.32 2.12
N ARG A 290 14.63 0.13 1.83
CA ARG A 290 15.88 -0.05 1.09
C ARG A 290 15.71 -1.01 -0.08
N PHE A 291 16.35 -0.73 -1.19
CA PHE A 291 16.41 -1.63 -2.34
C PHE A 291 17.74 -1.50 -3.06
N ARG A 292 18.10 -2.52 -3.84
CA ARG A 292 19.24 -2.47 -4.75
C ARG A 292 18.75 -2.02 -6.12
N ALA A 293 19.38 -1.01 -6.71
CA ALA A 293 19.07 -0.55 -8.06
C ALA A 293 19.66 -1.49 -9.13
N ASP A 294 19.20 -2.75 -9.16
CA ASP A 294 19.70 -3.81 -10.05
C ASP A 294 18.79 -4.09 -11.26
N ASN A 295 17.75 -3.28 -11.44
CA ASN A 295 16.83 -3.35 -12.57
C ASN A 295 16.89 -2.04 -13.40
N PRO A 296 17.75 -1.95 -14.43
CA PRO A 296 17.87 -0.76 -15.27
C PRO A 296 16.55 -0.40 -15.97
N GLY A 297 16.00 0.78 -15.67
CA GLY A 297 14.73 1.22 -16.20
C GLY A 297 14.39 2.64 -15.76
N VAL A 298 13.12 3.00 -15.89
CA VAL A 298 12.54 4.22 -15.34
C VAL A 298 11.32 3.80 -14.55
N TRP A 299 11.34 4.08 -13.25
CA TRP A 299 10.41 3.55 -12.28
C TRP A 299 9.69 4.68 -11.57
N LEU A 300 8.39 4.54 -11.38
CA LEU A 300 7.63 5.50 -10.57
C LEU A 300 7.63 5.06 -9.11
N PHE A 301 7.75 6.04 -8.22
CA PHE A 301 7.45 5.92 -6.81
C PHE A 301 6.28 6.84 -6.51
N HIS A 302 5.15 6.30 -6.04
CA HIS A 302 3.94 7.12 -5.89
C HIS A 302 3.00 6.59 -4.82
N CYS A 303 2.13 7.46 -4.32
CA CYS A 303 0.96 7.01 -3.58
C CYS A 303 0.00 6.27 -4.52
N HIS A 304 -0.54 5.15 -4.07
CA HIS A 304 -1.46 4.31 -4.83
C HIS A 304 -2.94 4.64 -4.58
N ILE A 305 -3.21 5.76 -3.89
CA ILE A 305 -4.52 6.41 -3.95
C ILE A 305 -4.53 7.23 -5.25
N GLU A 306 -5.42 6.87 -6.18
CA GLU A 306 -5.50 7.47 -7.52
C GLU A 306 -5.67 8.99 -7.47
N TRP A 307 -6.41 9.48 -6.48
CA TRP A 307 -6.62 10.89 -6.23
C TRP A 307 -5.33 11.63 -5.89
N HIS A 308 -4.51 11.07 -5.01
CA HIS A 308 -3.22 11.63 -4.64
C HIS A 308 -2.22 11.55 -5.80
N MET A 309 -2.28 10.48 -6.60
CA MET A 309 -1.50 10.36 -7.83
C MET A 309 -1.87 11.47 -8.83
N ASP A 310 -3.17 11.70 -9.06
CA ASP A 310 -3.70 12.79 -9.92
C ASP A 310 -3.27 14.17 -9.39
N GLN A 311 -3.23 14.35 -8.06
CA GLN A 311 -2.73 15.55 -7.38
C GLN A 311 -1.21 15.71 -7.41
N GLY A 312 -0.47 14.74 -7.96
CA GLY A 312 0.97 14.85 -8.23
C GLY A 312 1.87 14.20 -7.19
N LEU A 313 1.37 13.27 -6.36
CA LEU A 313 2.17 12.53 -5.37
C LEU A 313 3.00 11.40 -6.00
N VAL A 314 3.90 11.79 -6.91
CA VAL A 314 4.68 10.90 -7.77
C VAL A 314 6.13 11.40 -7.86
N ALA A 315 7.08 10.48 -7.84
CA ALA A 315 8.47 10.72 -8.18
C ALA A 315 8.93 9.74 -9.26
N THR A 316 9.96 10.14 -10.02
CA THR A 316 10.59 9.29 -11.04
C THR A 316 11.96 8.86 -10.55
N ILE A 317 12.24 7.56 -10.61
CA ILE A 317 13.53 6.95 -10.27
C ILE A 317 14.14 6.34 -11.54
#